data_AF-A0A8T2P2J2-F1
#
_entry.id   AF-A0A8T2P2J2-F1
#
_cell.length_a   1.000
_cell.length_b   1.000
_cell.length_c   1.000
_cell.angle_alpha   90.00
_cell.angle_beta   90.00
_cell.angle_gamma   90.00
#
_symmetry.space_group_name_H-M   'P 1'
#
loop_
_entity.id
_entity.type
_entity.pdbx_description
1 polymer ?
#
loop_
_entity_poly.entity_id
_entity_poly.type
_entity_poly.pdbx_seq_one_letter_code
_entity_poly.pdbx_strand_id
1 'polypeptide(L)'
;METQSTKPWGTQGVPSGSEPRSENRKMMSLFISVFKIPVLFLLLYTFVCSLDVLSSAFQLAGGKVAGDIFKDNAILSNPVAGLVVGILVTVLVQSSSTSTSIIVSLVSSGLLDVSSAIPIIMGSNIGTSVTNTIVALMQAGERDEFKRAFAGATVHDCFNWLSVLVLLPLEAATGLLDRLARAVVKGFHIQGGEDAPELLKIITEPFTRLIIQAGAHTFPLAFAAPLQIHLDKSVITGIAMGDEAMRNRRFKPADSHLMPPWFLLPPGSHLFVDSTMSDLAIGLLLLATSLLVLCSCLVLLVKLLNSLLQGQVASVIQRVINTDFSYPFSWLAGYLAILVGAGMTFVVQSSSVFTSAITPLIGIGVISIERAYPLTLGSNIGTTTTAILAALASPGEKLAPAFQVALCHFFFNILGILLWYPLPFMRFPIRMAKALGERTAKYRWFAVVYLIACFLLLPSLVFSLSMAGWRAMVGVAVPSTTIMLFVLIINILQSHRPHLLPRKLHSWDFLPVWARSLQPLDALITRVTLNCHSLHDNTQPPEVITESGIMPKKQH
;
A
#
# COMPACT_ATOMS: atom_id res chain seq x y z
N MET A 1 -49.21 -41.68 16.48
CA MET A 1 -48.84 -40.68 15.44
C MET A 1 -47.89 -39.71 16.10
N GLU A 2 -46.60 -40.02 16.01
CA GLU A 2 -45.55 -39.45 16.83
C GLU A 2 -44.63 -38.55 16.00
N THR A 3 -44.25 -37.47 16.65
CA THR A 3 -43.41 -36.34 16.25
C THR A 3 -42.05 -36.72 15.65
N GLN A 4 -41.69 -36.13 14.50
CA GLN A 4 -40.30 -36.14 14.02
C GLN A 4 -39.50 -35.02 14.70
N SER A 5 -38.64 -35.44 15.63
CA SER A 5 -37.61 -34.64 16.28
C SER A 5 -36.47 -34.32 15.31
N THR A 6 -36.12 -33.04 15.23
CA THR A 6 -34.90 -32.49 14.64
C THR A 6 -33.66 -33.11 15.28
N LYS A 7 -32.70 -33.62 14.48
CA LYS A 7 -31.36 -34.02 14.94
C LYS A 7 -30.38 -32.84 14.80
N PRO A 8 -29.45 -32.63 15.75
CA PRO A 8 -28.42 -31.59 15.68
C PRO A 8 -27.31 -31.99 14.70
N TRP A 9 -26.70 -30.98 14.08
CA TRP A 9 -25.55 -31.14 13.17
C TRP A 9 -24.37 -31.78 13.90
N GLY A 10 -24.20 -33.09 13.66
CA GLY A 10 -22.96 -33.80 13.92
C GLY A 10 -21.88 -33.32 12.96
N THR A 11 -20.69 -33.11 13.53
CA THR A 11 -19.39 -32.99 12.87
C THR A 11 -19.34 -33.77 11.55
N GLN A 12 -19.20 -33.07 10.42
CA GLN A 12 -18.79 -33.73 9.18
C GLN A 12 -17.46 -34.43 9.44
N GLY A 13 -17.48 -35.76 9.31
CA GLY A 13 -16.32 -36.60 9.48
C GLY A 13 -15.18 -36.14 8.58
N VAL A 14 -14.04 -35.88 9.20
CA VAL A 14 -12.74 -35.91 8.54
C VAL A 14 -12.65 -37.23 7.76
N PRO A 15 -12.29 -37.23 6.46
CA PRO A 15 -12.06 -38.49 5.77
C PRO A 15 -10.92 -39.21 6.48
N SER A 16 -11.23 -40.33 7.13
CA SER A 16 -10.23 -41.26 7.66
C SER A 16 -9.60 -41.99 6.47
N GLY A 17 -8.59 -41.35 5.89
CA GLY A 17 -7.80 -41.83 4.77
C GLY A 17 -6.51 -41.04 4.72
N SER A 18 -5.59 -41.34 5.63
CA SER A 18 -4.20 -40.89 5.52
C SER A 18 -3.53 -41.65 4.37
N GLU A 19 -3.77 -41.23 3.13
CA GLU A 19 -2.81 -41.54 2.06
C GLU A 19 -1.46 -40.91 2.46
N PRO A 20 -0.36 -41.67 2.46
CA PRO A 20 0.95 -41.10 2.75
C PRO A 20 1.28 -40.12 1.63
N ARG A 21 1.14 -38.81 1.90
CA ARG A 21 1.77 -37.75 1.09
C ARG A 21 3.23 -38.16 0.86
N SER A 22 3.59 -38.53 -0.37
CA SER A 22 4.91 -39.08 -0.69
C SER A 22 6.01 -38.23 -0.06
N GLU A 23 6.96 -38.88 0.63
CA GLU A 23 8.06 -38.19 1.31
C GLU A 23 8.79 -37.24 0.35
N ASN A 24 8.89 -37.61 -0.93
CA ASN A 24 9.41 -36.79 -2.02
C ASN A 24 8.69 -35.44 -2.18
N ARG A 25 7.35 -35.36 -2.04
CA ARG A 25 6.62 -34.06 -2.09
C ARG A 25 6.88 -33.19 -0.88
N LYS A 26 7.02 -33.78 0.32
CA LYS A 26 7.36 -33.03 1.55
C LYS A 26 8.79 -32.50 1.48
N MET A 27 9.72 -33.34 1.05
CA MET A 27 11.14 -33.01 0.89
C MET A 27 11.36 -31.93 -0.19
N MET A 28 10.64 -32.04 -1.32
CA MET A 28 10.63 -31.00 -2.37
C MET A 28 10.04 -29.68 -1.85
N SER A 29 8.94 -29.72 -1.08
CA SER A 29 8.34 -28.52 -0.49
C SER A 29 9.26 -27.85 0.55
N LEU A 30 9.98 -28.64 1.34
CA LEU A 30 11.00 -28.15 2.28
C LEU A 30 12.17 -27.52 1.54
N PHE A 31 12.70 -28.18 0.52
CA PHE A 31 13.79 -27.67 -0.30
C PHE A 31 13.41 -26.36 -1.01
N ILE A 32 12.21 -26.29 -1.60
CA ILE A 32 11.67 -25.05 -2.19
C ILE A 32 11.55 -23.95 -1.13
N SER A 33 11.09 -24.26 0.09
CA SER A 33 10.95 -23.26 1.17
C SER A 33 12.30 -22.76 1.67
N VAL A 34 13.29 -23.65 1.81
CA VAL A 34 14.67 -23.28 2.18
C VAL A 34 15.32 -22.45 1.09
N PHE A 35 15.12 -22.78 -0.19
CA PHE A 35 15.66 -22.04 -1.33
C PHE A 35 15.08 -20.62 -1.47
N LYS A 36 13.82 -20.42 -1.06
CA LYS A 36 13.17 -19.10 -1.06
C LYS A 36 13.81 -18.12 -0.05
N ILE A 37 14.45 -18.60 1.02
CA ILE A 37 15.10 -17.73 2.04
C ILE A 37 16.30 -16.95 1.47
N PRO A 38 17.31 -17.56 0.82
CA PRO A 38 18.39 -16.80 0.20
C PRO A 38 17.91 -15.92 -0.96
N VAL A 39 16.89 -16.34 -1.72
CA VAL A 39 16.26 -15.49 -2.74
C VAL A 39 15.62 -14.25 -2.13
N LEU A 40 15.06 -14.35 -0.92
CA LEU A 40 14.50 -13.21 -0.19
C LEU A 40 15.59 -12.20 0.16
N PHE A 41 16.73 -12.65 0.71
CA PHE A 41 17.86 -11.77 1.02
C PHE A 41 18.47 -11.13 -0.22
N LEU A 42 18.56 -11.88 -1.34
CA LEU A 42 19.02 -11.35 -2.61
C LEU A 42 18.07 -10.27 -3.15
N LEU A 43 16.76 -10.49 -3.12
CA LEU A 43 15.78 -9.49 -3.52
C LEU A 43 15.86 -8.26 -2.60
N LEU A 44 16.02 -8.43 -1.29
CA LEU A 44 16.20 -7.30 -0.36
C LEU A 44 17.47 -6.49 -0.68
N TYR A 45 18.58 -7.17 -1.00
CA TYR A 45 19.82 -6.52 -1.42
C TYR A 45 19.63 -5.75 -2.73
N THR A 46 19.06 -6.37 -3.77
CA THR A 46 18.77 -5.73 -5.06
C THR A 46 17.82 -4.55 -4.90
N PHE A 47 16.84 -4.65 -4.01
CA PHE A 47 15.95 -3.55 -3.66
C PHE A 47 16.73 -2.37 -3.08
N VAL A 48 17.60 -2.60 -2.09
CA VAL A 48 18.46 -1.56 -1.49
C VAL A 48 19.37 -0.92 -2.54
N CYS A 49 20.03 -1.72 -3.39
CA CYS A 49 20.84 -1.20 -4.49
C CYS A 49 20.02 -0.35 -5.45
N SER A 50 18.80 -0.76 -5.78
CA SER A 50 17.93 -0.01 -6.68
C SER A 50 17.50 1.35 -6.10
N LEU A 51 17.39 1.49 -4.77
CA LEU A 51 17.10 2.77 -4.12
C LEU A 51 18.25 3.77 -4.28
N ASP A 52 19.49 3.29 -4.24
CA ASP A 52 20.69 4.13 -4.41
C ASP A 52 20.85 4.59 -5.87
N VAL A 53 20.62 3.68 -6.82
CA VAL A 53 20.58 4.02 -8.25
C VAL A 53 19.40 4.96 -8.56
N LEU A 54 18.23 4.73 -7.97
CA LEU A 54 17.06 5.62 -8.11
C LEU A 54 17.36 7.01 -7.58
N SER A 55 17.97 7.12 -6.39
CA SER A 55 18.41 8.41 -5.80
C SER A 55 19.37 9.15 -6.71
N SER A 56 20.39 8.46 -7.24
CA SER A 56 21.40 9.04 -8.13
C SER A 56 20.81 9.45 -9.48
N ALA A 57 19.95 8.61 -10.06
CA ALA A 57 19.25 8.89 -11.31
C ALA A 57 18.32 10.09 -11.20
N PHE A 58 17.63 10.21 -10.06
CA PHE A 58 16.79 11.34 -9.74
C PHE A 58 17.60 12.64 -9.61
N GLN A 59 18.76 12.62 -8.96
CA GLN A 59 19.64 13.79 -8.89
C GLN A 59 20.14 14.22 -10.29
N LEU A 60 20.46 13.24 -11.14
CA LEU A 60 20.94 13.48 -12.50
C LEU A 60 19.83 13.98 -13.45
N ALA A 61 18.63 13.40 -13.37
CA ALA A 61 17.46 13.82 -14.15
C ALA A 61 16.85 15.14 -13.64
N GLY A 62 16.94 15.38 -12.33
CA GLY A 62 16.26 16.46 -11.63
C GLY A 62 17.11 17.72 -11.43
N GLY A 63 18.44 17.67 -11.51
CA GLY A 63 19.30 18.80 -11.11
C GLY A 63 18.92 20.19 -11.68
N LYS A 64 18.45 20.25 -12.95
CA LYS A 64 17.91 21.49 -13.56
C LYS A 64 16.38 21.59 -13.52
N VAL A 65 15.67 20.52 -13.91
CA VAL A 65 14.20 20.54 -14.05
C VAL A 65 13.49 20.47 -12.69
N ALA A 66 14.00 19.68 -11.74
CA ALA A 66 13.56 19.73 -10.35
C ALA A 66 13.99 21.06 -9.71
N GLY A 67 15.18 21.59 -10.00
CA GLY A 67 15.55 22.95 -9.56
C GLY A 67 14.53 24.02 -9.95
N ASP A 68 13.99 23.95 -11.17
CA ASP A 68 13.02 24.93 -11.68
C ASP A 68 11.56 24.63 -11.26
N ILE A 69 11.11 23.37 -11.28
CA ILE A 69 9.77 22.96 -10.80
C ILE A 69 9.63 23.11 -9.28
N PHE A 70 10.71 22.92 -8.52
CA PHE A 70 10.72 23.07 -7.06
C PHE A 70 10.99 24.52 -6.61
N LYS A 71 11.53 25.38 -7.48
CA LYS A 71 11.54 26.84 -7.26
C LYS A 71 10.15 27.46 -7.46
N ASP A 72 9.34 26.90 -8.37
CA ASP A 72 7.93 27.28 -8.54
C ASP A 72 7.06 26.64 -7.44
N ASN A 73 7.18 27.24 -6.25
CA ASN A 73 6.59 26.91 -4.94
C ASN A 73 5.06 26.69 -4.89
N ALA A 74 4.31 26.63 -5.99
CA ALA A 74 2.85 26.61 -5.94
C ALA A 74 2.24 25.19 -5.83
N ILE A 75 2.85 24.20 -6.48
CA ILE A 75 2.25 22.86 -6.61
C ILE A 75 2.66 21.95 -5.45
N LEU A 76 3.94 21.98 -5.06
CA LEU A 76 4.49 21.09 -4.03
C LEU A 76 4.35 21.62 -2.60
N SER A 77 4.15 22.93 -2.42
CA SER A 77 3.83 23.50 -1.10
C SER A 77 2.39 23.24 -0.67
N ASN A 78 1.53 22.80 -1.59
CA ASN A 78 0.13 22.55 -1.32
C ASN A 78 -0.06 21.14 -0.73
N PRO A 79 -0.41 21.01 0.56
CA PRO A 79 -0.53 19.70 1.21
C PRO A 79 -1.64 18.84 0.61
N VAL A 80 -2.69 19.45 0.03
CA VAL A 80 -3.78 18.69 -0.59
C VAL A 80 -3.36 18.14 -1.95
N ALA A 81 -2.54 18.88 -2.72
CA ALA A 81 -1.94 18.35 -3.94
C ALA A 81 -1.00 17.19 -3.62
N GLY A 82 -0.16 17.32 -2.59
CA GLY A 82 0.71 16.24 -2.10
C GLY A 82 -0.08 14.98 -1.72
N LEU A 83 -1.18 15.13 -0.97
CA LEU A 83 -2.08 14.02 -0.64
C LEU A 83 -2.57 13.29 -1.89
N VAL A 84 -3.07 14.01 -2.90
CA VAL A 84 -3.58 13.39 -4.13
C VAL A 84 -2.47 12.67 -4.91
N VAL A 85 -1.28 13.27 -5.02
CA VAL A 85 -0.13 12.63 -5.66
C VAL A 85 0.17 11.29 -4.97
N GLY A 86 0.14 11.25 -3.63
CA GLY A 86 0.31 10.01 -2.86
C GLY A 86 -0.73 8.94 -3.21
N ILE A 87 -2.02 9.33 -3.25
CA ILE A 87 -3.11 8.42 -3.63
C ILE A 87 -2.85 7.85 -5.02
N LEU A 88 -2.62 8.70 -6.02
CA LEU A 88 -2.47 8.30 -7.41
C LEU A 88 -1.24 7.42 -7.63
N VAL A 89 -0.09 7.77 -7.03
CA VAL A 89 1.13 6.96 -7.10
C VAL A 89 0.87 5.56 -6.54
N THR A 90 0.19 5.44 -5.39
CA THR A 90 -0.14 4.12 -4.84
C THR A 90 -1.20 3.38 -5.63
N VAL A 91 -2.20 4.05 -6.21
CA VAL A 91 -3.17 3.42 -7.11
C VAL A 91 -2.48 2.85 -8.34
N LEU A 92 -1.50 3.56 -8.91
CA LEU A 92 -0.74 3.10 -10.08
C LEU A 92 0.21 1.96 -9.72
N VAL A 93 0.94 2.10 -8.62
CA VAL A 93 1.95 1.11 -8.19
C VAL A 93 1.31 -0.09 -7.48
N GLN A 94 0.07 0.04 -7.00
CA GLN A 94 -0.69 -0.96 -6.25
C GLN A 94 -0.03 -1.44 -4.94
N SER A 95 0.96 -0.70 -4.43
CA SER A 95 1.68 -1.06 -3.22
C SER A 95 2.19 0.19 -2.51
N SER A 96 1.56 0.50 -1.37
CA SER A 96 1.89 1.67 -0.55
C SER A 96 3.29 1.58 0.04
N SER A 97 3.79 0.38 0.39
CA SER A 97 5.17 0.17 0.82
C SER A 97 6.20 0.60 -0.24
N THR A 98 5.92 0.35 -1.54
CA THR A 98 6.76 0.87 -2.64
C THR A 98 6.67 2.38 -2.70
N SER A 99 5.44 2.90 -2.68
CA SER A 99 5.20 4.33 -2.86
C SER A 99 5.87 5.12 -1.73
N THR A 100 5.79 4.66 -0.48
CA THR A 100 6.49 5.29 0.64
C THR A 100 8.01 5.13 0.55
N SER A 101 8.53 3.98 0.09
CA SER A 101 9.98 3.82 -0.12
C SER A 101 10.52 4.76 -1.20
N ILE A 102 9.77 4.99 -2.28
CA ILE A 102 10.10 5.98 -3.31
C ILE A 102 10.12 7.39 -2.69
N ILE A 103 9.11 7.74 -1.89
CA ILE A 103 9.06 9.06 -1.23
C ILE A 103 10.23 9.24 -0.26
N VAL A 104 10.56 8.22 0.54
CA VAL A 104 11.72 8.25 1.44
C VAL A 104 13.03 8.41 0.66
N SER A 105 13.17 7.72 -0.48
CA SER A 105 14.32 7.86 -1.38
C SER A 105 14.42 9.27 -1.98
N LEU A 106 13.29 9.88 -2.38
CA LEU A 106 13.24 11.26 -2.88
C LEU A 106 13.63 12.30 -1.83
N VAL A 107 13.29 12.05 -0.57
CA VAL A 107 13.70 12.92 0.55
C VAL A 107 15.18 12.73 0.84
N SER A 108 15.66 11.48 0.80
CA SER A 108 17.07 11.15 0.95
C SER A 108 17.94 11.78 -0.15
N SER A 109 17.45 11.82 -1.39
CA SER A 109 18.16 12.47 -2.50
C SER A 109 18.16 14.01 -2.43
N GLY A 110 17.44 14.60 -1.47
CA GLY A 110 17.28 16.05 -1.35
C GLY A 110 16.36 16.67 -2.39
N LEU A 111 15.64 15.85 -3.17
CA LEU A 111 14.67 16.34 -4.14
C LEU A 111 13.35 16.71 -3.49
N LEU A 112 12.98 16.10 -2.37
CA LEU A 112 11.70 16.35 -1.71
C LEU A 112 11.90 16.72 -0.25
N ASP A 113 11.35 17.86 0.15
CA ASP A 113 11.40 18.26 1.56
C ASP A 113 10.47 17.40 2.42
N VAL A 114 10.86 17.23 3.69
CA VAL A 114 10.07 16.44 4.66
C VAL A 114 8.64 16.94 4.77
N SER A 115 8.43 18.26 4.86
CA SER A 115 7.10 18.86 4.98
C SER A 115 6.20 18.58 3.76
N SER A 116 6.79 18.48 2.56
CA SER A 116 6.08 18.14 1.32
C SER A 116 5.85 16.63 1.19
N ALA A 117 6.71 15.80 1.78
CA ALA A 117 6.59 14.35 1.79
C ALA A 117 5.47 13.83 2.71
N ILE A 118 5.19 14.53 3.82
CA ILE A 118 4.20 14.08 4.83
C ILE A 118 2.79 13.88 4.21
N PRO A 119 2.22 14.86 3.47
CA PRO A 119 0.92 14.66 2.84
C PRO A 119 0.93 13.55 1.78
N ILE A 120 2.03 13.39 1.03
CA ILE A 120 2.16 12.32 0.02
C ILE A 120 2.12 10.95 0.69
N ILE A 121 2.77 10.79 1.85
CA ILE A 121 2.70 9.54 2.64
C ILE A 121 1.28 9.28 3.15
N MET A 122 0.56 10.30 3.63
CA MET A 122 -0.84 10.15 4.02
C MET A 122 -1.69 9.65 2.85
N GLY A 123 -1.44 10.16 1.65
CA GLY A 123 -2.11 9.76 0.42
C GLY A 123 -1.81 8.32 0.01
N SER A 124 -0.54 7.91 0.15
CA SER A 124 -0.11 6.54 -0.10
C SER A 124 -0.87 5.53 0.76
N ASN A 125 -1.14 5.86 2.03
CA ASN A 125 -1.95 4.99 2.89
C ASN A 125 -3.38 4.81 2.36
N ILE A 126 -4.03 5.89 1.93
CA ILE A 126 -5.37 5.82 1.33
C ILE A 126 -5.36 4.88 0.11
N GLY A 127 -4.39 5.03 -0.81
CA GLY A 127 -4.34 4.26 -2.06
C GLY A 127 -4.25 2.74 -1.87
N THR A 128 -3.77 2.25 -0.72
CA THR A 128 -3.61 0.81 -0.41
C THR A 128 -4.91 -0.01 -0.55
N SER A 129 -6.07 0.64 -0.40
CA SER A 129 -7.38 -0.03 -0.33
C SER A 129 -7.92 -0.50 -1.69
N VAL A 130 -7.34 -0.07 -2.82
CA VAL A 130 -7.79 -0.47 -4.16
C VAL A 130 -7.71 -1.98 -4.35
N THR A 131 -6.58 -2.58 -3.98
CA THR A 131 -6.36 -4.02 -4.15
C THR A 131 -7.39 -4.85 -3.37
N ASN A 132 -7.67 -4.49 -2.12
CA ASN A 132 -8.67 -5.18 -1.31
C ASN A 132 -10.08 -5.07 -1.91
N THR A 133 -10.41 -3.92 -2.48
CA THR A 133 -11.70 -3.67 -3.13
C THR A 133 -11.86 -4.52 -4.38
N ILE A 134 -10.80 -4.69 -5.17
CA ILE A 134 -10.75 -5.62 -6.31
C ILE A 134 -10.94 -7.06 -5.84
N VAL A 135 -10.31 -7.45 -4.72
CA VAL A 135 -10.48 -8.79 -4.16
C VAL A 135 -11.91 -9.05 -3.70
N ALA A 136 -12.56 -8.06 -3.07
CA ALA A 136 -13.97 -8.17 -2.71
C ALA A 136 -14.89 -8.35 -3.93
N LEU A 137 -14.57 -7.70 -5.07
CA LEU A 137 -15.30 -7.88 -6.32
C LEU A 137 -15.26 -9.32 -6.85
N MET A 138 -14.21 -10.10 -6.53
CA MET A 138 -14.15 -11.52 -6.90
C MET A 138 -15.19 -12.38 -6.16
N GLN A 139 -15.66 -11.92 -5.00
CA GLN A 139 -16.74 -12.56 -4.24
C GLN A 139 -18.11 -11.96 -4.55
N ALA A 140 -18.23 -11.19 -5.63
CA ALA A 140 -19.50 -10.60 -6.01
C ALA A 140 -20.56 -11.66 -6.32
N GLY A 141 -20.21 -12.91 -6.64
CA GLY A 141 -21.15 -13.98 -6.99
C GLY A 141 -22.33 -14.13 -6.03
N GLU A 142 -22.04 -14.21 -4.73
CA GLU A 142 -23.04 -14.37 -3.66
C GLU A 142 -23.28 -13.05 -2.91
N ARG A 143 -24.53 -12.67 -2.67
CA ARG A 143 -24.89 -11.33 -2.14
C ARG A 143 -24.38 -11.12 -0.73
N ASP A 144 -24.59 -12.10 0.14
CA ASP A 144 -24.20 -12.00 1.54
C ASP A 144 -22.68 -12.09 1.73
N GLU A 145 -22.00 -12.86 0.87
CA GLU A 145 -20.54 -12.89 0.86
C GLU A 145 -19.97 -11.57 0.39
N PHE A 146 -20.49 -11.05 -0.73
CA PHE A 146 -20.05 -9.77 -1.28
C PHE A 146 -20.27 -8.61 -0.30
N LYS A 147 -21.41 -8.58 0.38
CA LYS A 147 -21.72 -7.62 1.45
C LYS A 147 -20.61 -7.58 2.51
N ARG A 148 -20.27 -8.75 3.06
CA ARG A 148 -19.27 -8.89 4.13
C ARG A 148 -17.86 -8.61 3.60
N ALA A 149 -17.52 -9.14 2.43
CA ALA A 149 -16.22 -8.95 1.79
C ALA A 149 -15.95 -7.48 1.49
N PHE A 150 -16.93 -6.76 0.93
CA PHE A 150 -16.79 -5.35 0.61
C PHE A 150 -16.67 -4.49 1.87
N ALA A 151 -17.41 -4.82 2.93
CA ALA A 151 -17.23 -4.18 4.24
C ALA A 151 -15.82 -4.46 4.80
N GLY A 152 -15.33 -5.70 4.69
CA GLY A 152 -13.96 -6.06 5.06
C GLY A 152 -12.89 -5.29 4.28
N ALA A 153 -13.09 -5.10 2.98
CA ALA A 153 -12.17 -4.37 2.12
C ALA A 153 -12.14 -2.86 2.44
N THR A 154 -13.29 -2.27 2.74
CA THR A 154 -13.46 -0.82 2.94
C THR A 154 -13.26 -0.36 4.37
N VAL A 155 -13.17 -1.24 5.37
CA VAL A 155 -12.93 -0.83 6.76
C VAL A 155 -11.57 -0.15 6.94
N HIS A 156 -10.57 -0.62 6.19
CA HIS A 156 -9.26 0.01 6.10
C HIS A 156 -9.37 1.42 5.49
N ASP A 157 -10.10 1.52 4.38
CA ASP A 157 -10.28 2.75 3.64
C ASP A 157 -10.98 3.83 4.48
N CYS A 158 -12.07 3.45 5.15
CA CYS A 158 -12.81 4.33 6.06
C CYS A 158 -11.90 4.86 7.17
N PHE A 159 -11.04 4.01 7.74
CA PHE A 159 -10.07 4.43 8.75
C PHE A 159 -9.05 5.44 8.22
N ASN A 160 -8.47 5.20 7.04
CA ASN A 160 -7.46 6.09 6.46
C ASN A 160 -8.07 7.45 6.09
N TRP A 161 -9.22 7.47 5.42
CA TRP A 161 -9.91 8.71 5.09
C TRP A 161 -10.27 9.52 6.33
N LEU A 162 -10.85 8.89 7.35
CA LEU A 162 -11.18 9.58 8.60
C LEU A 162 -9.93 10.12 9.32
N SER A 163 -8.83 9.36 9.30
CA SER A 163 -7.56 9.79 9.88
C SER A 163 -6.97 10.98 9.12
N VAL A 164 -6.98 10.97 7.78
CA VAL A 164 -6.51 12.11 6.96
C VAL A 164 -7.38 13.34 7.17
N LEU A 165 -8.71 13.20 7.23
CA LEU A 165 -9.62 14.33 7.45
C LEU A 165 -9.35 15.08 8.76
N VAL A 166 -8.78 14.41 9.76
CA VAL A 166 -8.40 15.03 11.05
C VAL A 166 -6.93 15.43 11.08
N LEU A 167 -6.03 14.51 10.71
CA LEU A 167 -4.59 14.69 10.89
C LEU A 167 -3.96 15.58 9.82
N LEU A 168 -4.48 15.64 8.59
CA LEU A 168 -3.92 16.52 7.55
C LEU A 168 -4.14 18.01 7.87
N PRO A 169 -5.34 18.49 8.23
CA PRO A 169 -5.51 19.87 8.66
C PRO A 169 -4.70 20.20 9.92
N LEU A 170 -4.62 19.25 10.87
CA LEU A 170 -3.84 19.43 12.09
C LEU A 170 -2.34 19.53 11.78
N GLU A 171 -1.84 18.72 10.86
CA GLU A 171 -0.46 18.79 10.36
C GLU A 171 -0.21 20.11 9.66
N ALA A 172 -1.09 20.55 8.77
CA ALA A 172 -0.95 21.84 8.08
C ALA A 172 -0.95 23.04 9.05
N ALA A 173 -1.74 22.97 10.13
CA ALA A 173 -1.84 24.05 11.12
C ALA A 173 -0.70 24.06 12.15
N THR A 174 -0.22 22.88 12.55
CA THR A 174 0.69 22.76 13.72
C THR A 174 2.01 22.07 13.40
N GLY A 175 2.12 21.32 12.31
CA GLY A 175 3.25 20.44 12.01
C GLY A 175 3.41 19.34 13.06
N LEU A 176 2.31 18.77 13.56
CA LEU A 176 2.31 17.80 14.66
C LEU A 176 3.21 16.60 14.39
N LEU A 177 3.00 15.91 13.26
CA LEU A 177 3.77 14.73 12.86
C LEU A 177 5.22 15.08 12.64
N ASP A 178 5.46 16.18 11.93
CA ASP A 178 6.80 16.70 11.64
C ASP A 178 7.57 17.03 12.94
N ARG A 179 6.93 17.67 13.92
CA ARG A 179 7.51 17.96 15.25
C ARG A 179 7.79 16.68 16.05
N LEU A 180 6.85 15.73 16.08
CA LEU A 180 7.04 14.46 16.78
C LEU A 180 8.19 13.66 16.18
N ALA A 181 8.23 13.53 14.85
CA ALA A 181 9.31 12.86 14.14
C ALA A 181 10.65 13.54 14.39
N ARG A 182 10.74 14.88 14.27
CA ARG A 182 11.97 15.62 14.59
C ARG A 182 12.44 15.42 16.02
N ALA A 183 11.53 15.41 16.98
CA ALA A 183 11.88 15.21 18.38
C ALA A 183 12.56 13.84 18.59
N VAL A 184 12.02 12.79 17.95
CA VAL A 184 12.60 11.45 17.97
C VAL A 184 13.96 11.42 17.27
N VAL A 185 14.08 11.96 16.05
CA VAL A 185 15.34 12.01 15.31
C VAL A 185 16.44 12.73 16.10
N LYS A 186 16.12 13.88 16.72
CA LYS A 186 17.05 14.62 17.59
C LYS A 186 17.48 13.80 18.81
N GLY A 187 16.55 13.05 19.41
CA GLY A 187 16.84 12.19 20.57
C GLY A 187 17.83 11.05 20.24
N PHE A 188 17.81 10.53 19.01
CA PHE A 188 18.74 9.49 18.57
C PHE A 188 20.16 9.98 18.26
N HIS A 189 20.45 11.28 18.38
CA HIS A 189 21.77 11.86 18.06
C HIS A 189 22.32 11.39 16.71
N ILE A 190 21.46 11.27 15.69
CA ILE A 190 21.87 10.92 14.33
C ILE A 190 22.70 12.09 13.78
N GLN A 191 24.00 12.10 14.07
CA GLN A 191 24.95 13.08 13.55
C GLN A 191 25.21 12.73 12.09
N GLY A 192 24.81 13.62 11.18
CA GLY A 192 25.22 13.54 9.78
C GLY A 192 26.67 13.99 9.67
N GLY A 193 27.56 13.09 9.27
CA GLY A 193 28.98 13.33 9.03
C GLY A 193 29.62 12.08 8.42
N GLU A 194 30.85 12.20 7.89
CA GLU A 194 31.58 11.10 7.22
C GLU A 194 31.77 9.86 8.11
N ASP A 195 31.71 10.03 9.44
CA ASP A 195 31.81 8.97 10.46
C ASP A 195 30.45 8.50 11.01
N ALA A 196 29.33 8.94 10.43
CA ALA A 196 28.00 8.52 10.86
C ALA A 196 27.85 7.00 10.63
N PRO A 197 27.59 6.20 11.69
CA PRO A 197 27.35 4.79 11.49
C PRO A 197 26.09 4.65 10.64
N GLU A 198 26.23 4.12 9.43
CA GLU A 198 25.12 3.51 8.70
C GLU A 198 24.50 2.50 9.67
N LEU A 199 23.35 2.83 10.27
CA LEU A 199 22.69 1.95 11.24
C LEU A 199 22.39 0.60 10.59
N LEU A 200 22.19 0.62 9.25
CA LEU A 200 22.19 -0.58 8.43
C LEU A 200 23.52 -1.33 8.53
N LYS A 201 24.71 -0.75 8.32
CA LYS A 201 26.02 -1.44 8.44
C LYS A 201 26.20 -2.13 9.78
N ILE A 202 25.83 -1.50 10.90
CA ILE A 202 25.95 -2.14 12.23
C ILE A 202 25.08 -3.40 12.32
N ILE A 203 23.89 -3.38 11.72
CA ILE A 203 22.94 -4.49 11.72
C ILE A 203 23.24 -5.51 10.60
N THR A 204 23.76 -5.07 9.45
CA THR A 204 23.99 -5.87 8.25
C THR A 204 25.40 -6.44 8.19
N GLU A 205 26.44 -5.79 8.72
CA GLU A 205 27.81 -6.32 8.74
C GLU A 205 27.93 -7.77 9.23
N PRO A 206 27.31 -8.19 10.34
CA PRO A 206 27.42 -9.58 10.77
C PRO A 206 26.81 -10.56 9.75
N PHE A 207 25.72 -10.18 9.07
CA PHE A 207 25.08 -10.98 8.03
C PHE A 207 25.84 -10.92 6.70
N THR A 208 26.31 -9.75 6.28
CA THR A 208 27.11 -9.55 5.07
C THR A 208 28.43 -10.31 5.17
N ARG A 209 29.11 -10.29 6.33
CA ARG A 209 30.33 -11.10 6.56
C ARG A 209 30.03 -12.60 6.51
N LEU A 210 28.88 -13.05 7.04
CA LEU A 210 28.45 -14.45 6.97
C LEU A 210 28.19 -14.92 5.54
N ILE A 211 27.53 -14.07 4.73
CA ILE A 211 27.22 -14.34 3.33
C ILE A 211 28.49 -14.33 2.47
N ILE A 212 29.42 -13.40 2.71
CA ILE A 212 30.71 -13.34 2.01
C ILE A 212 31.59 -14.56 2.37
N GLN A 213 31.63 -14.96 3.64
CA GLN A 213 32.35 -16.18 4.05
C GLN A 213 31.71 -17.46 3.52
N ALA A 214 30.37 -17.54 3.46
CA ALA A 214 29.67 -18.70 2.92
C ALA A 214 29.79 -18.79 1.38
N GLY A 215 29.82 -17.65 0.67
CA GLY A 215 30.01 -17.60 -0.78
C GLY A 215 31.44 -17.94 -1.23
N ALA A 216 32.45 -17.58 -0.42
CA ALA A 216 33.85 -17.83 -0.73
C ALA A 216 34.22 -19.34 -0.78
N HIS A 217 33.44 -20.20 -0.13
CA HIS A 217 33.72 -21.64 -0.05
C HIS A 217 32.90 -22.51 -1.02
N THR A 218 31.93 -21.98 -1.77
CA THR A 218 31.04 -22.86 -2.56
C THR A 218 30.64 -22.37 -3.96
N PHE A 219 30.87 -21.10 -4.35
CA PHE A 219 30.55 -20.66 -5.72
C PHE A 219 31.53 -19.58 -6.21
N PRO A 220 32.08 -19.65 -7.44
CA PRO A 220 32.86 -18.54 -7.99
C PRO A 220 31.93 -17.34 -8.20
N LEU A 221 32.16 -16.30 -7.39
CA LEU A 221 31.40 -15.06 -7.29
C LEU A 221 31.63 -14.12 -8.51
N ALA A 222 31.37 -14.59 -9.73
CA ALA A 222 31.44 -13.75 -10.93
C ALA A 222 30.19 -12.86 -11.13
N PHE A 223 29.13 -13.03 -10.32
CA PHE A 223 27.85 -12.33 -10.46
C PHE A 223 27.51 -11.36 -9.32
N ALA A 224 28.42 -11.15 -8.36
CA ALA A 224 28.15 -10.35 -7.14
C ALA A 224 29.20 -9.25 -6.86
N ALA A 225 29.97 -8.85 -7.87
CA ALA A 225 30.75 -7.61 -7.80
C ALA A 225 29.83 -6.41 -8.15
N PRO A 226 29.81 -5.35 -7.34
CA PRO A 226 28.84 -4.28 -7.43
C PRO A 226 29.10 -3.42 -8.67
N LEU A 227 28.03 -3.09 -9.40
CA LEU A 227 28.00 -1.89 -10.25
C LEU A 227 27.94 -0.66 -9.33
N GLN A 228 28.98 -0.42 -8.55
CA GLN A 228 29.10 0.78 -7.74
C GLN A 228 29.68 1.86 -8.65
N ILE A 229 28.80 2.62 -9.30
CA ILE A 229 29.19 3.80 -10.06
C ILE A 229 29.69 4.82 -9.03
N HIS A 230 31.01 4.87 -8.82
CA HIS A 230 31.67 5.86 -7.98
C HIS A 230 31.69 7.19 -8.76
N LEU A 231 30.55 7.87 -8.80
CA LEU A 231 30.49 9.26 -9.26
C LEU A 231 31.02 10.15 -8.14
N ASP A 232 32.07 10.91 -8.44
CA ASP A 232 32.72 11.79 -7.48
C ASP A 232 31.74 12.90 -7.03
N LYS A 233 31.29 12.81 -5.77
CA LYS A 233 30.32 13.73 -5.16
C LYS A 233 30.79 15.19 -5.20
N SER A 234 32.11 15.44 -5.23
CA SER A 234 32.67 16.79 -5.29
C SER A 234 32.40 17.47 -6.63
N VAL A 235 32.38 16.71 -7.72
CA VAL A 235 32.09 17.20 -9.08
C VAL A 235 30.59 17.42 -9.28
N ILE A 236 29.75 16.50 -8.77
CA ILE A 236 28.28 16.63 -8.82
C ILE A 236 27.80 17.86 -8.03
N THR A 237 28.36 18.08 -6.83
CA THR A 237 27.98 19.21 -5.98
C THR A 237 28.42 20.54 -6.60
N GLY A 238 29.62 20.59 -7.21
CA GLY A 238 30.10 21.78 -7.94
C GLY A 238 29.27 22.13 -9.17
N ILE A 239 28.83 21.13 -9.94
CA ILE A 239 27.96 21.33 -11.12
C ILE A 239 26.54 21.72 -10.71
N ALA A 240 26.00 21.13 -9.64
CA ALA A 240 24.69 21.48 -9.09
C ALA A 240 24.63 22.91 -8.52
N MET A 241 25.77 23.46 -8.09
CA MET A 241 25.90 24.85 -7.62
C MET A 241 26.28 25.85 -8.73
N GLY A 242 26.45 25.40 -9.98
CA GLY A 242 26.72 26.27 -11.12
C GLY A 242 28.16 26.78 -11.24
N ASP A 243 29.14 26.08 -10.65
CA ASP A 243 30.56 26.46 -10.73
C ASP A 243 31.20 25.97 -12.05
N GLU A 244 31.53 26.90 -12.95
CA GLU A 244 32.13 26.60 -14.26
C GLU A 244 33.56 26.03 -14.14
N ALA A 245 34.27 26.23 -13.02
CA ALA A 245 35.65 25.78 -12.83
C ALA A 245 35.79 24.24 -12.69
N MET A 246 34.71 23.54 -12.31
CA MET A 246 34.71 22.08 -12.10
C MET A 246 34.49 21.26 -13.37
N ARG A 247 34.11 21.90 -14.48
CA ARG A 247 33.82 21.23 -15.75
C ARG A 247 35.07 20.70 -16.49
N ASN A 248 36.28 21.14 -16.10
CA ASN A 248 37.53 20.91 -16.83
C ASN A 248 38.65 20.19 -16.05
N ARG A 249 38.44 19.71 -14.82
CA ARG A 249 39.51 18.99 -14.07
C ARG A 249 39.63 17.54 -14.56
N ARG A 250 40.76 17.21 -15.22
CA ARG A 250 41.20 15.82 -15.42
C ARG A 250 41.71 15.25 -14.08
N PHE A 251 41.20 14.09 -13.69
CA PHE A 251 41.67 13.31 -12.54
C PHE A 251 43.18 13.04 -12.65
N LYS A 252 43.95 13.35 -11.60
CA LYS A 252 45.32 12.84 -11.43
C LYS A 252 45.24 11.44 -10.79
N PRO A 253 45.94 10.42 -11.31
CA PRO A 253 45.94 9.10 -10.72
C PRO A 253 46.78 9.08 -9.43
N ALA A 254 46.31 8.39 -8.40
CA ALA A 254 47.08 8.06 -7.21
C ALA A 254 48.07 6.91 -7.54
N ASP A 255 49.27 6.97 -6.96
CA ASP A 255 50.42 6.13 -7.30
C ASP A 255 50.15 4.62 -7.18
N SER A 256 50.50 3.93 -8.27
CA SER A 256 50.31 2.50 -8.49
C SER A 256 51.56 1.70 -8.11
N HIS A 257 51.73 1.36 -6.83
CA HIS A 257 52.70 0.33 -6.42
C HIS A 257 52.13 -0.49 -5.26
N LEU A 258 51.60 -1.68 -5.58
CA LEU A 258 51.18 -2.82 -4.73
C LEU A 258 49.75 -3.30 -5.06
N MET A 259 49.49 -3.88 -6.24
CA MET A 259 48.40 -4.88 -6.45
C MET A 259 48.60 -5.68 -7.77
N PRO A 260 48.19 -6.97 -7.84
CA PRO A 260 48.42 -7.86 -8.98
C PRO A 260 47.54 -7.55 -10.22
N PRO A 261 47.94 -7.99 -11.43
CA PRO A 261 47.53 -7.38 -12.71
C PRO A 261 46.10 -7.69 -13.19
N TRP A 262 45.36 -8.58 -12.52
CA TRP A 262 44.05 -9.04 -12.97
C TRP A 262 42.86 -8.33 -12.29
N PHE A 263 43.12 -7.28 -11.50
CA PHE A 263 42.09 -6.54 -10.75
C PHE A 263 41.86 -5.10 -11.22
N LEU A 264 42.41 -4.70 -12.37
CA LEU A 264 42.28 -3.34 -12.92
C LEU A 264 41.10 -3.27 -13.91
N LEU A 265 39.89 -2.97 -13.44
CA LEU A 265 39.04 -2.08 -14.24
C LEU A 265 39.68 -0.69 -14.16
N PRO A 266 39.99 -0.03 -15.30
CA PRO A 266 40.63 1.28 -15.28
C PRO A 266 39.73 2.29 -14.54
N PRO A 267 40.29 3.12 -13.63
CA PRO A 267 39.54 4.14 -12.93
C PRO A 267 39.03 5.15 -13.96
N GLY A 268 37.71 5.20 -14.13
CA GLY A 268 37.06 6.04 -15.12
C GLY A 268 36.05 5.32 -16.02
N SER A 269 35.95 3.98 -15.99
CA SER A 269 34.94 3.24 -16.76
C SER A 269 33.55 3.28 -16.10
N HIS A 270 32.84 4.40 -16.23
CA HIS A 270 31.40 4.46 -15.95
C HIS A 270 30.60 4.02 -17.18
N LEU A 271 29.38 3.49 -16.98
CA LEU A 271 28.54 2.88 -18.03
C LEU A 271 28.27 3.81 -19.25
N PHE A 272 28.55 5.11 -19.10
CA PHE A 272 28.25 6.17 -20.08
C PHE A 272 29.46 7.02 -20.50
N VAL A 273 30.70 6.59 -20.23
CA VAL A 273 31.96 7.33 -20.55
C VAL A 273 32.01 7.86 -21.98
N ASP A 274 31.55 7.06 -22.94
CA ASP A 274 31.61 7.37 -24.37
C ASP A 274 30.23 7.71 -24.96
N SER A 275 29.22 7.97 -24.13
CA SER A 275 27.87 8.26 -24.61
C SER A 275 27.69 9.75 -24.93
N THR A 276 27.10 10.06 -26.08
CA THR A 276 26.78 11.43 -26.51
C THR A 276 25.52 12.00 -25.84
N MET A 277 24.97 11.30 -24.84
CA MET A 277 23.70 11.64 -24.21
C MET A 277 23.88 12.73 -23.15
N SER A 278 22.91 13.64 -23.05
CA SER A 278 22.91 14.66 -21.99
C SER A 278 22.70 14.02 -20.62
N ASP A 279 23.19 14.67 -19.57
CA ASP A 279 23.02 14.22 -18.17
C ASP A 279 21.54 13.96 -17.82
N LEU A 280 20.63 14.75 -18.39
CA LEU A 280 19.18 14.56 -18.27
C LEU A 280 18.72 13.23 -18.90
N ALA A 281 19.20 12.91 -20.10
CA ALA A 281 18.83 11.67 -20.79
C ALA A 281 19.38 10.43 -20.05
N ILE A 282 20.62 10.51 -19.56
CA ILE A 282 21.22 9.46 -18.73
C ILE A 282 20.45 9.31 -17.42
N GLY A 283 20.09 10.43 -16.78
CA GLY A 283 19.29 10.46 -15.57
C GLY A 283 17.92 9.83 -15.76
N LEU A 284 17.18 10.21 -16.81
CA LEU A 284 15.85 9.66 -17.11
C LEU A 284 15.90 8.17 -17.46
N LEU A 285 16.95 7.71 -18.16
CA LEU A 285 17.14 6.30 -18.47
C LEU A 285 17.46 5.49 -17.19
N LEU A 286 18.39 5.97 -16.38
CA LEU A 286 18.70 5.37 -15.08
C LEU A 286 17.48 5.37 -14.15
N LEU A 287 16.64 6.39 -14.23
CA LEU A 287 15.42 6.52 -13.44
C LEU A 287 14.37 5.50 -13.86
N ALA A 288 14.14 5.37 -15.15
CA ALA A 288 13.19 4.39 -15.68
C ALA A 288 13.65 2.96 -15.37
N THR A 289 14.94 2.68 -15.56
CA THR A 289 15.51 1.35 -15.28
C THR A 289 15.52 1.02 -13.78
N SER A 290 15.91 1.95 -12.91
CA SER A 290 15.90 1.73 -11.46
C SER A 290 14.47 1.59 -10.92
N LEU A 291 13.50 2.37 -11.43
CA LEU A 291 12.09 2.23 -11.04
C LEU A 291 11.51 0.88 -11.50
N LEU A 292 11.86 0.41 -12.70
CA LEU A 292 11.44 -0.92 -13.18
C LEU A 292 12.05 -2.04 -12.33
N VAL A 293 13.34 -1.95 -12.00
CA VAL A 293 14.02 -2.90 -11.12
C VAL A 293 13.39 -2.86 -9.72
N LEU A 294 13.18 -1.67 -9.15
CA LEU A 294 12.53 -1.48 -7.84
C LEU A 294 11.13 -2.11 -7.80
N CYS A 295 10.27 -1.78 -8.77
CA CYS A 295 8.91 -2.29 -8.85
C CYS A 295 8.88 -3.81 -9.07
N SER A 296 9.71 -4.33 -9.97
CA SER A 296 9.81 -5.76 -10.24
C SER A 296 10.33 -6.52 -9.02
N CYS A 297 11.37 -5.99 -8.37
CA CYS A 297 11.96 -6.55 -7.17
C CYS A 297 10.94 -6.60 -6.04
N LEU A 298 10.18 -5.52 -5.82
CA LEU A 298 9.16 -5.50 -4.78
C LEU A 298 8.01 -6.46 -5.08
N VAL A 299 7.53 -6.54 -6.32
CA VAL A 299 6.48 -7.50 -6.71
C VAL A 299 6.95 -8.94 -6.47
N LEU A 300 8.21 -9.25 -6.83
CA LEU A 300 8.81 -10.57 -6.57
C LEU A 300 8.99 -10.82 -5.08
N LEU A 301 9.42 -9.83 -4.30
CA LEU A 301 9.55 -9.90 -2.85
C LEU A 301 8.21 -10.25 -2.20
N VAL A 302 7.14 -9.56 -2.63
CA VAL A 302 5.78 -9.79 -2.16
C VAL A 302 5.28 -11.18 -2.55
N LYS A 303 5.49 -11.62 -3.80
CA LYS A 303 5.12 -12.98 -4.24
C LYS A 303 5.89 -14.06 -3.47
N LEU A 304 7.17 -13.85 -3.22
CA LEU A 304 8.04 -14.78 -2.51
C LEU A 304 7.61 -14.90 -1.04
N LEU A 305 7.44 -13.76 -0.35
CA LEU A 305 6.94 -13.70 1.03
C LEU A 305 5.55 -14.32 1.14
N ASN A 306 4.63 -14.00 0.21
CA ASN A 306 3.31 -14.61 0.20
C ASN A 306 3.38 -16.13 -0.01
N SER A 307 4.26 -16.62 -0.89
CA SER A 307 4.44 -18.05 -1.14
C SER A 307 5.16 -18.78 0.01
N LEU A 308 5.94 -18.07 0.84
CA LEU A 308 6.53 -18.61 2.07
C LEU A 308 5.50 -18.68 3.21
N LEU A 309 4.59 -17.72 3.25
CA LEU A 309 3.69 -17.49 4.37
C LEU A 309 2.27 -18.02 4.11
N GLN A 310 1.95 -18.42 2.87
CA GLN A 310 0.68 -19.03 2.47
C GLN A 310 0.42 -20.30 3.29
N GLY A 311 -0.64 -20.26 4.09
CA GLY A 311 -1.02 -21.33 5.02
C GLY A 311 -0.62 -21.06 6.47
N GLN A 312 0.59 -20.55 6.73
CA GLN A 312 1.00 -20.13 8.08
C GLN A 312 0.26 -18.86 8.52
N VAL A 313 0.07 -17.89 7.61
CA VAL A 313 -0.70 -16.66 7.88
C VAL A 313 -2.13 -17.00 8.27
N ALA A 314 -2.81 -17.85 7.49
CA ALA A 314 -4.18 -18.26 7.79
C ALA A 314 -4.28 -19.04 9.12
N SER A 315 -3.32 -19.91 9.40
CA SER A 315 -3.20 -20.66 10.68
C SER A 315 -3.01 -19.73 11.89
N VAL A 316 -2.09 -18.77 11.80
CA VAL A 316 -1.82 -17.80 12.87
C VAL A 316 -3.01 -16.86 13.06
N ILE A 317 -3.61 -16.39 11.96
CA ILE A 317 -4.84 -15.58 12.00
C ILE A 317 -5.95 -16.37 12.71
N GLN A 318 -6.19 -17.63 12.38
CA GLN A 318 -7.20 -18.45 13.06
C GLN A 318 -6.89 -18.62 14.55
N ARG A 319 -5.63 -18.87 14.94
CA ARG A 319 -5.25 -18.96 16.36
C ARG A 319 -5.51 -17.67 17.12
N VAL A 320 -5.12 -16.53 16.56
CA VAL A 320 -5.27 -15.21 17.19
C VAL A 320 -6.74 -14.81 17.26
N ILE A 321 -7.52 -15.10 16.22
CA ILE A 321 -8.96 -14.82 16.18
C ILE A 321 -9.75 -15.69 17.16
N ASN A 322 -9.31 -16.94 17.38
CA ASN A 322 -9.91 -17.84 18.35
C ASN A 322 -9.38 -17.61 19.78
N THR A 323 -8.44 -16.68 19.96
CA THR A 323 -7.97 -16.27 21.28
C THR A 323 -8.98 -15.28 21.87
N ASP A 324 -9.97 -15.82 22.58
CA ASP A 324 -10.88 -15.02 23.39
C ASP A 324 -10.36 -14.97 24.84
N PHE A 325 -10.15 -13.76 25.35
CA PHE A 325 -9.82 -13.56 26.77
C PHE A 325 -11.09 -13.53 27.61
N SER A 326 -11.07 -14.21 28.76
CA SER A 326 -12.18 -14.19 29.72
C SER A 326 -12.36 -12.79 30.32
N TYR A 327 -13.60 -12.47 30.69
CA TYR A 327 -13.91 -11.25 31.43
C TYR A 327 -13.05 -11.16 32.71
N PRO A 328 -12.40 -10.03 33.02
CA PRO A 328 -12.60 -8.67 32.47
C PRO A 328 -11.67 -8.26 31.31
N PHE A 329 -10.82 -9.15 30.79
CA PHE A 329 -9.74 -8.80 29.84
C PHE A 329 -10.12 -8.94 28.36
N SER A 330 -11.40 -9.04 28.02
CA SER A 330 -11.88 -9.22 26.64
C SER A 330 -11.43 -8.11 25.69
N TRP A 331 -11.18 -6.90 26.20
CA TRP A 331 -10.66 -5.77 25.42
C TRP A 331 -9.22 -5.99 24.91
N LEU A 332 -8.41 -6.80 25.62
CA LEU A 332 -7.02 -7.08 25.28
C LEU A 332 -6.88 -7.86 23.97
N ALA A 333 -7.88 -8.69 23.63
CA ALA A 333 -7.91 -9.47 22.39
C ALA A 333 -7.69 -8.60 21.15
N GLY A 334 -8.34 -7.44 21.11
CA GLY A 334 -8.23 -6.52 19.99
C GLY A 334 -6.87 -5.84 19.88
N TYR A 335 -6.24 -5.50 21.02
CA TYR A 335 -4.88 -4.94 21.01
C TYR A 335 -3.82 -5.99 20.65
N LEU A 336 -4.00 -7.24 21.11
CA LEU A 336 -3.20 -8.36 20.65
C LEU A 336 -3.33 -8.54 19.13
N ALA A 337 -4.55 -8.44 18.60
CA ALA A 337 -4.78 -8.49 17.16
C ALA A 337 -4.10 -7.33 16.40
N ILE A 338 -4.04 -6.11 16.97
CA ILE A 338 -3.23 -5.02 16.39
C ILE A 338 -1.75 -5.40 16.33
N LEU A 339 -1.18 -5.93 17.42
CA LEU A 339 0.22 -6.35 17.44
C LEU A 339 0.50 -7.47 16.44
N VAL A 340 -0.39 -8.45 16.35
CA VAL A 340 -0.31 -9.54 15.37
C VAL A 340 -0.40 -8.99 13.94
N GLY A 341 -1.35 -8.10 13.66
CA GLY A 341 -1.48 -7.48 12.33
C GLY A 341 -0.21 -6.72 11.93
N ALA A 342 0.38 -5.99 12.87
CA ALA A 342 1.64 -5.28 12.68
C ALA A 342 2.81 -6.23 12.42
N GLY A 343 2.98 -7.25 13.26
CA GLY A 343 4.03 -8.25 13.11
C GLY A 343 3.89 -9.05 11.81
N MET A 344 2.68 -9.50 11.48
CA MET A 344 2.42 -10.22 10.24
C MET A 344 2.69 -9.36 9.01
N THR A 345 2.32 -8.08 9.04
CA THR A 345 2.58 -7.19 7.92
C THR A 345 4.05 -6.82 7.82
N PHE A 346 4.78 -6.69 8.93
CA PHE A 346 6.23 -6.55 8.91
C PHE A 346 6.91 -7.76 8.25
N VAL A 347 6.47 -8.98 8.58
CA VAL A 347 7.02 -10.20 7.99
C VAL A 347 6.63 -10.34 6.51
N VAL A 348 5.39 -10.03 6.15
CA VAL A 348 4.89 -10.10 4.76
C VAL A 348 5.36 -8.91 3.91
N GLN A 349 5.77 -7.80 4.54
CA GLN A 349 6.13 -6.51 3.92
C GLN A 349 5.03 -5.84 3.07
N SER A 350 3.81 -6.40 3.07
CA SER A 350 2.68 -5.89 2.29
C SER A 350 1.40 -5.96 3.10
N SER A 351 0.85 -4.78 3.42
CA SER A 351 -0.46 -4.68 4.07
C SER A 351 -1.57 -5.08 3.12
N SER A 352 -1.50 -4.68 1.84
CA SER A 352 -2.52 -5.04 0.84
C SER A 352 -2.65 -6.55 0.68
N VAL A 353 -1.55 -7.31 0.66
CA VAL A 353 -1.60 -8.79 0.65
C VAL A 353 -2.22 -9.34 1.92
N PHE A 354 -1.80 -8.85 3.09
CA PHE A 354 -2.35 -9.31 4.37
C PHE A 354 -3.86 -9.04 4.47
N THR A 355 -4.30 -7.82 4.19
CA THR A 355 -5.71 -7.43 4.23
C THR A 355 -6.54 -8.07 3.11
N SER A 356 -5.96 -8.30 1.92
CA SER A 356 -6.60 -9.03 0.83
C SER A 356 -6.76 -10.51 1.15
N ALA A 357 -5.88 -11.12 1.96
CA ALA A 357 -6.07 -12.50 2.42
C ALA A 357 -7.20 -12.62 3.45
N ILE A 358 -7.39 -11.60 4.30
CA ILE A 358 -8.47 -11.55 5.28
C ILE A 358 -9.83 -11.29 4.62
N THR A 359 -9.88 -10.47 3.57
CA THR A 359 -11.12 -10.05 2.91
C THR A 359 -12.02 -11.24 2.49
N PRO A 360 -11.51 -12.29 1.81
CA PRO A 360 -12.29 -13.46 1.49
C PRO A 360 -12.86 -14.20 2.69
N LEU A 361 -12.11 -14.27 3.79
CA LEU A 361 -12.51 -14.93 5.04
C LEU A 361 -13.64 -14.18 5.74
N ILE A 362 -13.66 -12.84 5.64
CA ILE A 362 -14.78 -12.02 6.07
C ILE A 362 -15.99 -12.28 5.16
N GLY A 363 -15.75 -12.32 3.85
CA GLY A 363 -16.77 -12.64 2.85
C GLY A 363 -17.51 -13.93 3.13
N ILE A 364 -16.81 -15.05 3.31
CA ILE A 364 -17.44 -16.34 3.65
C ILE A 364 -17.97 -16.41 5.10
N GLY A 365 -17.74 -15.39 5.92
CA GLY A 365 -18.27 -15.30 7.29
C GLY A 365 -17.45 -16.05 8.35
N VAL A 366 -16.24 -16.52 8.01
CA VAL A 366 -15.31 -17.15 8.98
C VAL A 366 -14.79 -16.12 9.98
N ILE A 367 -14.63 -14.86 9.57
CA ILE A 367 -14.14 -13.77 10.41
C ILE A 367 -15.16 -12.63 10.39
N SER A 368 -15.55 -12.14 11.58
CA SER A 368 -16.36 -10.93 11.66
C SER A 368 -15.51 -9.67 11.38
N ILE A 369 -16.13 -8.63 10.80
CA ILE A 369 -15.46 -7.36 10.55
C ILE A 369 -14.90 -6.73 11.84
N GLU A 370 -15.54 -6.95 12.99
CA GLU A 370 -15.09 -6.48 14.30
C GLU A 370 -13.78 -7.11 14.74
N ARG A 371 -13.56 -8.39 14.43
CA ARG A 371 -12.31 -9.10 14.73
C ARG A 371 -11.24 -8.83 13.68
N ALA A 372 -11.64 -8.57 12.43
CA ALA A 372 -10.72 -8.20 11.36
C ALA A 372 -10.19 -6.77 11.49
N TYR A 373 -11.01 -5.83 11.94
CA TYR A 373 -10.64 -4.41 12.01
C TYR A 373 -9.35 -4.13 12.81
N PRO A 374 -9.15 -4.65 14.04
CA PRO A 374 -7.89 -4.48 14.74
C PRO A 374 -6.68 -5.10 14.01
N LEU A 375 -6.85 -6.24 13.33
CA LEU A 375 -5.78 -6.83 12.49
C LEU A 375 -5.39 -5.88 11.36
N THR A 376 -6.37 -5.24 10.72
CA THR A 376 -6.14 -4.25 9.66
C THR A 376 -5.45 -2.99 10.17
N LEU A 377 -5.83 -2.50 11.36
CA LEU A 377 -5.12 -1.38 12.01
C LEU A 377 -3.66 -1.74 12.31
N GLY A 378 -3.43 -2.95 12.82
CA GLY A 378 -2.09 -3.49 12.99
C GLY A 378 -1.29 -3.49 11.70
N SER A 379 -1.91 -3.94 10.61
CA SER A 379 -1.28 -3.98 9.30
C SER A 379 -0.72 -2.63 8.85
N ASN A 380 -1.44 -1.54 9.13
CA ASN A 380 -0.99 -0.19 8.81
C ASN A 380 0.25 0.23 9.59
N ILE A 381 0.37 -0.20 10.85
CA ILE A 381 1.61 -0.03 11.62
C ILE A 381 2.72 -0.84 10.94
N GLY A 382 2.48 -2.10 10.60
CA GLY A 382 3.50 -2.96 9.99
C GLY A 382 4.09 -2.42 8.68
N THR A 383 3.28 -1.79 7.83
CA THR A 383 3.74 -1.14 6.58
C THR A 383 4.75 -0.03 6.82
N THR A 384 4.67 0.66 7.96
CA THR A 384 5.60 1.76 8.28
C THR A 384 7.02 1.26 8.50
N THR A 385 7.19 -0.01 8.87
CA THR A 385 8.51 -0.61 9.01
C THR A 385 9.25 -0.67 7.68
N THR A 386 8.56 -0.80 6.54
CA THR A 386 9.21 -0.75 5.23
C THR A 386 9.80 0.64 4.96
N ALA A 387 9.07 1.70 5.29
CA ALA A 387 9.56 3.07 5.17
C ALA A 387 10.76 3.32 6.11
N ILE A 388 10.72 2.77 7.32
CA ILE A 388 11.84 2.82 8.26
C ILE A 388 13.06 2.10 7.68
N LEU A 389 12.91 0.87 7.16
CA LEU A 389 14.01 0.14 6.54
C LEU A 389 14.59 0.88 5.32
N ALA A 390 13.74 1.47 4.48
CA ALA A 390 14.17 2.30 3.36
C ALA A 390 14.95 3.55 3.83
N ALA A 391 14.51 4.17 4.93
CA ALA A 391 15.23 5.29 5.53
C ALA A 391 16.58 4.87 6.10
N LEU A 392 16.64 3.74 6.80
CA LEU A 392 17.90 3.21 7.35
C LEU A 392 18.91 2.82 6.27
N ALA A 393 18.44 2.52 5.05
CA ALA A 393 19.27 2.26 3.89
C ALA A 393 19.81 3.53 3.21
N SER A 394 19.40 4.72 3.67
CA SER A 394 19.89 6.00 3.13
C SER A 394 21.31 6.32 3.61
N PRO A 395 22.14 7.00 2.79
CA PRO A 395 23.47 7.46 3.20
C PRO A 395 23.43 8.33 4.46
N GLY A 396 24.49 8.28 5.29
CA GLY A 396 24.53 8.90 6.62
C GLY A 396 24.13 10.38 6.67
N GLU A 397 24.56 11.20 5.70
CA GLU A 397 24.20 12.62 5.60
C GLU A 397 22.71 12.87 5.34
N LYS A 398 22.02 11.90 4.73
CA LYS A 398 20.62 11.97 4.29
C LYS A 398 19.69 11.09 5.13
N LEU A 399 20.26 10.34 6.07
CA LEU A 399 19.55 9.44 6.98
C LEU A 399 18.53 10.19 7.85
N ALA A 400 18.92 11.34 8.41
CA ALA A 400 18.05 12.11 9.31
C ALA A 400 16.71 12.54 8.65
N PRO A 401 16.69 13.23 7.49
CA PRO A 401 15.43 13.61 6.84
C PRO A 401 14.64 12.40 6.32
N ALA A 402 15.31 11.36 5.79
CA ALA A 402 14.66 10.13 5.35
C ALA A 402 13.96 9.41 6.52
N PHE A 403 14.63 9.31 7.66
CA PHE A 403 14.12 8.66 8.87
C PHE A 403 12.99 9.48 9.51
N GLN A 404 13.08 10.80 9.48
CA GLN A 404 11.99 11.69 9.92
C GLN A 404 10.70 11.42 9.13
N VAL A 405 10.79 11.28 7.81
CA VAL A 405 9.65 10.98 6.94
C VAL A 405 9.05 9.61 7.24
N ALA A 406 9.90 8.59 7.44
CA ALA A 406 9.45 7.27 7.87
C ALA A 406 8.75 7.31 9.25
N LEU A 407 9.25 8.12 10.19
CA LEU A 407 8.59 8.32 11.48
C LEU A 407 7.28 9.09 11.38
N CYS A 408 7.16 10.06 10.46
CA CYS A 408 5.89 10.72 10.18
C CYS A 408 4.83 9.70 9.71
N HIS A 409 5.22 8.75 8.86
CA HIS A 409 4.36 7.65 8.44
C HIS A 409 3.90 6.78 9.63
N PHE A 410 4.85 6.43 10.51
CA PHE A 410 4.57 5.69 11.73
C PHE A 410 3.59 6.44 12.65
N PHE A 411 3.86 7.71 12.95
CA PHE A 411 3.01 8.53 13.82
C PHE A 411 1.63 8.79 13.25
N PHE A 412 1.50 8.98 11.93
CA PHE A 412 0.19 9.11 11.28
C PHE A 412 -0.70 7.90 11.59
N ASN A 413 -0.17 6.69 11.46
CA ASN A 413 -0.93 5.46 11.72
C ASN A 413 -1.23 5.27 13.21
N ILE A 414 -0.26 5.53 14.09
CA ILE A 414 -0.46 5.41 15.54
C ILE A 414 -1.50 6.41 16.04
N LEU A 415 -1.41 7.68 15.65
CA LEU A 415 -2.38 8.71 16.03
C LEU A 415 -3.76 8.41 15.45
N GLY A 416 -3.85 7.92 14.21
CA GLY A 416 -5.12 7.45 13.65
C GLY A 416 -5.76 6.35 14.49
N ILE A 417 -4.97 5.36 14.93
CA ILE A 417 -5.46 4.28 15.81
C ILE A 417 -5.95 4.88 17.13
N LEU A 418 -5.17 5.76 17.76
CA LEU A 418 -5.56 6.42 19.01
C LEU A 418 -6.85 7.23 18.88
N LEU A 419 -7.12 7.82 17.72
CA LEU A 419 -8.37 8.53 17.44
C LEU A 419 -9.57 7.58 17.32
N TRP A 420 -9.46 6.49 16.57
CA TRP A 420 -10.65 5.74 16.12
C TRP A 420 -10.88 4.39 16.82
N TYR A 421 -9.92 3.87 17.59
CA TYR A 421 -9.98 2.51 18.12
C TYR A 421 -10.25 2.37 19.64
N PRO A 422 -9.60 3.12 20.55
CA PRO A 422 -9.68 2.88 21.99
C PRO A 422 -11.09 2.96 22.55
N LEU A 423 -11.86 3.96 22.12
CA LEU A 423 -13.21 4.19 22.59
C LEU A 423 -14.22 3.45 21.70
N PRO A 424 -15.01 2.49 22.21
CA PRO A 424 -15.91 1.66 21.39
C PRO A 424 -16.89 2.46 20.53
N PHE A 425 -17.35 3.62 21.01
CA PHE A 425 -18.28 4.47 20.27
C PHE A 425 -17.62 5.22 19.09
N MET A 426 -16.30 5.41 19.12
CA MET A 426 -15.50 6.07 18.07
C MET A 426 -15.09 5.15 16.94
N ARG A 427 -15.42 3.85 17.01
CA ARG A 427 -15.15 2.86 15.95
C ARG A 427 -16.08 3.04 14.73
N PHE A 428 -16.21 4.28 14.27
CA PHE A 428 -16.95 4.70 13.08
C PHE A 428 -16.52 3.97 11.80
N PRO A 429 -15.23 3.65 11.57
CA PRO A 429 -14.83 2.91 10.37
C PRO A 429 -15.61 1.61 10.16
N ILE A 430 -15.90 0.85 11.23
CA ILE A 430 -16.69 -0.39 11.15
C ILE A 430 -18.11 -0.10 10.65
N ARG A 431 -18.76 0.94 11.19
CA ARG A 431 -20.14 1.29 10.82
C ARG A 431 -20.23 1.78 9.37
N MET A 432 -19.28 2.62 8.95
CA MET A 432 -19.19 3.10 7.56
C MET A 432 -18.99 1.94 6.59
N ALA A 433 -18.05 1.05 6.89
CA ALA A 433 -17.76 -0.10 6.05
C ALA A 433 -18.94 -1.07 5.93
N LYS A 434 -19.66 -1.35 7.03
CA LYS A 434 -20.90 -2.12 6.99
C LYS A 434 -21.96 -1.44 6.11
N ALA A 435 -22.15 -0.13 6.27
CA ALA A 435 -23.10 0.62 5.46
C ALA A 435 -22.76 0.58 3.97
N LEU A 436 -21.47 0.69 3.61
CA LEU A 436 -20.99 0.50 2.25
C LEU A 436 -21.31 -0.91 1.75
N GLY A 437 -20.96 -1.96 2.51
CA GLY A 437 -21.25 -3.35 2.15
C GLY A 437 -22.74 -3.64 1.90
N GLU A 438 -23.65 -3.10 2.73
CA GLU A 438 -25.11 -3.21 2.51
C GLU A 438 -25.53 -2.59 1.17
N ARG A 439 -24.95 -1.44 0.81
CA ARG A 439 -25.26 -0.78 -0.46
C ARG A 439 -24.75 -1.58 -1.65
N THR A 440 -23.57 -2.17 -1.55
CA THR A 440 -22.98 -2.98 -2.62
C THR A 440 -23.74 -4.28 -2.83
N ALA A 441 -24.26 -4.88 -1.75
CA ALA A 441 -25.10 -6.07 -1.83
C ALA A 441 -26.44 -5.79 -2.54
N LYS A 442 -26.98 -4.58 -2.36
CA LYS A 442 -28.18 -4.11 -3.04
C LYS A 442 -27.92 -3.68 -4.49
N TYR A 443 -26.82 -2.98 -4.74
CA TYR A 443 -26.45 -2.40 -6.03
C TYR A 443 -25.02 -2.82 -6.40
N ARG A 444 -24.85 -3.91 -7.15
CA ARG A 444 -23.51 -4.49 -7.40
C ARG A 444 -22.55 -3.55 -8.12
N TRP A 445 -23.07 -2.75 -9.06
CA TRP A 445 -22.31 -1.75 -9.80
C TRP A 445 -21.72 -0.65 -8.88
N PHE A 446 -22.27 -0.49 -7.67
CA PHE A 446 -21.80 0.49 -6.69
C PHE A 446 -20.32 0.28 -6.34
N ALA A 447 -19.84 -0.96 -6.27
CA ALA A 447 -18.43 -1.22 -5.97
C ALA A 447 -17.48 -0.66 -7.03
N VAL A 448 -17.83 -0.82 -8.31
CA VAL A 448 -17.01 -0.32 -9.42
C VAL A 448 -17.04 1.20 -9.45
N VAL A 449 -18.22 1.80 -9.26
CA VAL A 449 -18.37 3.26 -9.15
C VAL A 449 -17.62 3.79 -7.93
N TYR A 450 -17.68 3.10 -6.79
CA TYR A 450 -16.94 3.45 -5.58
C TYR A 450 -15.43 3.50 -5.85
N LEU A 451 -14.89 2.48 -6.52
CA LEU A 451 -13.46 2.41 -6.83
C LEU A 451 -13.04 3.57 -7.73
N ILE A 452 -13.75 3.79 -8.83
CA ILE A 452 -13.47 4.89 -9.77
C ILE A 452 -13.65 6.25 -9.10
N ALA A 453 -14.71 6.42 -8.32
CA ALA A 453 -15.00 7.69 -7.66
C ALA A 453 -13.97 8.00 -6.58
N CYS A 454 -13.69 7.08 -5.65
CA CYS A 454 -12.85 7.36 -4.48
C CYS A 454 -11.36 7.40 -4.79
N PHE A 455 -10.89 6.62 -5.77
CA PHE A 455 -9.45 6.49 -6.06
C PHE A 455 -9.00 7.18 -7.35
N LEU A 456 -9.92 7.65 -8.19
CA LEU A 456 -9.60 8.39 -9.41
C LEU A 456 -10.31 9.75 -9.46
N LEU A 457 -11.64 9.78 -9.57
CA LEU A 457 -12.38 11.02 -9.83
C LEU A 457 -12.31 12.03 -8.68
N LEU A 458 -12.52 11.59 -7.44
CA LEU A 458 -12.48 12.46 -6.27
C LEU A 458 -11.06 13.03 -6.05
N PRO A 459 -9.98 12.22 -6.06
CA PRO A 459 -8.62 12.75 -6.03
C PRO A 459 -8.35 13.74 -7.17
N SER A 460 -8.71 13.42 -8.42
CA SER A 460 -8.52 14.32 -9.56
C SER A 460 -9.31 15.64 -9.44
N LEU A 461 -10.54 15.59 -8.91
CA LEU A 461 -11.34 16.78 -8.64
C LEU A 461 -10.69 17.64 -7.55
N VAL A 462 -10.29 17.01 -6.44
CA VAL A 462 -9.62 17.69 -5.32
C VAL A 462 -8.31 18.31 -5.79
N PHE A 463 -7.52 17.62 -6.62
CA PHE A 463 -6.31 18.16 -7.23
C PHE A 463 -6.61 19.35 -8.13
N SER A 464 -7.62 19.24 -9.00
CA SER A 464 -8.02 20.34 -9.90
C SER A 464 -8.46 21.59 -9.13
N LEU A 465 -9.26 21.40 -8.06
CA LEU A 465 -9.67 22.49 -7.17
C LEU A 465 -8.49 23.08 -6.40
N SER A 466 -7.55 22.22 -6.00
CA SER A 466 -6.31 22.61 -5.32
C SER A 466 -5.42 23.48 -6.21
N MET A 467 -5.37 23.20 -7.50
CA MET A 467 -4.65 24.01 -8.49
C MET A 467 -5.35 25.35 -8.79
N ALA A 468 -6.67 25.41 -8.68
CA ALA A 468 -7.45 26.65 -8.81
C ALA A 468 -7.28 27.61 -7.62
N GLY A 469 -6.56 27.20 -6.57
CA GLY A 469 -6.22 28.00 -5.40
C GLY A 469 -7.15 27.81 -4.21
N TRP A 470 -6.67 28.24 -3.04
CA TRP A 470 -7.35 27.97 -1.75
C TRP A 470 -8.77 28.55 -1.68
N ARG A 471 -9.06 29.65 -2.39
CA ARG A 471 -10.41 30.24 -2.45
C ARG A 471 -11.41 29.33 -3.14
N ALA A 472 -11.01 28.68 -4.24
CA ALA A 472 -11.85 27.71 -4.95
C ALA A 472 -12.11 26.47 -4.08
N MET A 473 -11.06 25.98 -3.41
CA MET A 473 -11.19 24.87 -2.46
C MET A 473 -12.15 25.19 -1.33
N VAL A 474 -12.00 26.34 -0.65
CA VAL A 474 -12.91 26.75 0.43
C VAL A 474 -14.32 26.96 -0.10
N GLY A 475 -14.47 27.57 -1.27
CA GLY A 475 -15.76 27.78 -1.93
C GLY A 475 -16.53 26.50 -2.24
N VAL A 476 -15.86 25.37 -2.49
CA VAL A 476 -16.51 24.07 -2.70
C VAL A 476 -16.58 23.26 -1.41
N ALA A 477 -15.51 23.21 -0.63
CA ALA A 477 -15.40 22.40 0.58
C ALA A 477 -16.36 22.88 1.67
N VAL A 478 -16.46 24.18 1.95
CA VAL A 478 -17.32 24.69 3.03
C VAL A 478 -18.79 24.37 2.78
N PRO A 479 -19.39 24.65 1.60
CA PRO A 479 -20.77 24.24 1.33
C PRO A 479 -20.94 22.73 1.39
N SER A 480 -20.02 21.95 0.82
CA SER A 480 -20.10 20.48 0.79
C SER A 480 -20.07 19.89 2.21
N THR A 481 -19.14 20.33 3.05
CA THR A 481 -19.03 19.92 4.45
C THR A 481 -20.23 20.40 5.27
N THR A 482 -20.73 21.62 5.03
CA THR A 482 -21.93 22.14 5.71
C THR A 482 -23.16 21.31 5.39
N ILE A 483 -23.37 20.96 4.11
CA ILE A 483 -24.46 20.08 3.69
C ILE A 483 -24.30 18.68 4.31
N MET A 484 -23.09 18.12 4.29
CA MET A 484 -22.82 16.80 4.88
C MET A 484 -23.08 16.78 6.39
N LEU A 485 -22.62 17.80 7.12
CA LEU A 485 -22.86 17.96 8.55
C LEU A 485 -24.35 18.17 8.83
N PHE A 486 -25.05 18.99 8.04
CA PHE A 486 -26.49 19.17 8.15
C PHE A 486 -27.22 17.83 7.99
N VAL A 487 -26.95 17.09 6.92
CA VAL A 487 -27.56 15.77 6.68
C VAL A 487 -27.23 14.80 7.82
N LEU A 488 -25.99 14.78 8.31
CA LEU A 488 -25.57 13.93 9.42
C LEU A 488 -26.32 14.27 10.71
N ILE A 489 -26.38 15.56 11.08
CA ILE A 489 -27.07 16.04 12.28
C ILE A 489 -28.56 15.71 12.19
N ILE A 490 -29.20 15.98 11.05
CA ILE A 490 -30.62 15.68 10.84
C ILE A 490 -30.86 14.16 10.94
N ASN A 491 -30.03 13.31 10.33
CA ASN A 491 -30.17 11.86 10.45
C ASN A 491 -29.99 11.36 11.90
N ILE A 492 -29.05 11.94 12.65
CA ILE A 492 -28.86 11.63 14.07
C ILE A 492 -30.10 12.03 14.88
N LEU A 493 -30.63 13.23 14.64
CA LEU A 493 -31.83 13.74 15.30
C LEU A 493 -33.08 12.93 14.94
N GLN A 494 -33.26 12.53 13.67
CA GLN A 494 -34.33 11.64 13.25
C GLN A 494 -34.29 10.31 14.02
N SER A 495 -33.09 9.76 14.25
CA SER A 495 -32.91 8.47 14.92
C SER A 495 -33.05 8.53 16.45
N HIS A 496 -32.63 9.61 17.11
CA HIS A 496 -32.55 9.67 18.58
C HIS A 496 -33.60 10.60 19.21
N ARG A 497 -33.95 11.71 18.55
CA ARG A 497 -34.78 12.78 19.09
C ARG A 497 -35.66 13.42 17.99
N PRO A 498 -36.58 12.65 17.36
CA PRO A 498 -37.35 13.14 16.22
C PRO A 498 -38.27 14.32 16.58
N HIS A 499 -38.68 14.46 17.85
CA HIS A 499 -39.51 15.57 18.33
C HIS A 499 -38.82 16.95 18.27
N LEU A 500 -37.49 17.01 18.18
CA LEU A 500 -36.74 18.27 18.04
C LEU A 500 -36.74 18.80 16.60
N LEU A 501 -37.20 18.00 15.63
CA LEU A 501 -37.21 18.37 14.23
C LEU A 501 -38.58 18.91 13.80
N PRO A 502 -38.63 19.88 12.87
CA PRO A 502 -39.86 20.23 12.18
C PRO A 502 -40.42 19.02 11.41
N ARG A 503 -41.75 18.89 11.30
CA ARG A 503 -42.41 17.75 10.63
C ARG A 503 -41.84 17.42 9.23
N LYS A 504 -41.41 18.43 8.46
CA LYS A 504 -40.81 18.25 7.12
C LYS A 504 -39.43 17.56 7.14
N LEU A 505 -38.70 17.63 8.25
CA LEU A 505 -37.37 17.04 8.42
C LEU A 505 -37.43 15.72 9.20
N HIS A 506 -38.62 15.19 9.52
CA HIS A 506 -38.75 13.85 10.11
C HIS A 506 -38.36 12.75 9.12
N SER A 507 -38.54 13.00 7.82
CA SER A 507 -38.08 12.12 6.75
C SER A 507 -37.57 12.93 5.56
N TRP A 508 -36.77 12.31 4.71
CA TRP A 508 -36.29 12.91 3.46
C TRP A 508 -37.27 12.75 2.29
N ASP A 509 -38.55 12.46 2.55
CA ASP A 509 -39.53 12.17 1.50
C ASP A 509 -39.91 13.38 0.65
N PHE A 510 -39.65 14.59 1.16
CA PHE A 510 -39.82 15.82 0.39
C PHE A 510 -38.77 15.97 -0.74
N LEU A 511 -37.67 15.22 -0.69
CA LEU A 511 -36.64 15.26 -1.72
C LEU A 511 -36.98 14.36 -2.92
N PRO A 512 -36.54 14.73 -4.13
CA PRO A 512 -36.69 13.89 -5.32
C PRO A 512 -36.11 12.49 -5.12
N VAL A 513 -36.68 11.49 -5.79
CA VAL A 513 -36.28 10.06 -5.64
C VAL A 513 -34.77 9.86 -5.87
N TRP A 514 -34.17 10.56 -6.82
CA TRP A 514 -32.74 10.47 -7.13
C TRP A 514 -31.83 10.93 -5.97
N ALA A 515 -32.31 11.83 -5.11
CA ALA A 515 -31.57 12.34 -3.96
C ALA A 515 -31.68 11.43 -2.72
N ARG A 516 -32.65 10.50 -2.70
CA ARG A 516 -32.93 9.61 -1.57
C ARG A 516 -32.75 8.11 -1.88
N SER A 517 -32.67 7.73 -3.16
CA SER A 517 -32.58 6.34 -3.60
C SER A 517 -31.73 6.20 -4.86
N LEU A 518 -30.91 5.14 -4.89
CA LEU A 518 -30.15 4.75 -6.09
C LEU A 518 -30.99 3.93 -7.09
N GLN A 519 -32.25 3.60 -6.78
CA GLN A 519 -33.14 2.81 -7.67
C GLN A 519 -33.28 3.37 -9.09
N PRO A 520 -33.43 4.70 -9.32
CA PRO A 520 -33.54 5.23 -10.68
C PRO A 520 -32.27 4.99 -11.50
N LEU A 521 -31.10 5.16 -10.87
CA LEU A 521 -29.80 4.92 -11.50
C LEU A 521 -29.57 3.43 -11.74
N ASP A 522 -29.97 2.58 -10.80
CA ASP A 522 -29.92 1.13 -10.94
C ASP A 522 -30.78 0.62 -12.10
N ALA A 523 -31.98 1.16 -12.28
CA ALA A 523 -32.84 0.84 -13.42
C ALA A 523 -32.21 1.25 -14.75
N LEU A 524 -31.54 2.41 -14.79
CA LEU A 524 -30.81 2.87 -15.98
C LEU A 524 -29.63 1.95 -16.29
N ILE A 525 -28.76 1.68 -15.32
CA ILE A 525 -27.57 0.84 -15.48
C ILE A 525 -27.99 -0.57 -15.91
N THR A 526 -29.02 -1.15 -15.28
CA THR A 526 -29.54 -2.48 -15.63
C THR A 526 -30.07 -2.53 -17.06
N ARG A 527 -30.78 -1.49 -17.54
CA ARG A 527 -31.21 -1.41 -18.94
C ARG A 527 -30.02 -1.36 -19.90
N VAL A 528 -29.01 -0.57 -19.57
CA VAL A 528 -27.80 -0.44 -20.41
C VAL A 528 -27.04 -1.76 -20.47
N THR A 529 -26.81 -2.44 -19.34
CA THR A 529 -26.11 -3.73 -19.31
C THR A 529 -26.89 -4.86 -19.99
N LEU A 530 -28.22 -4.91 -19.84
CA LEU A 530 -29.05 -5.91 -20.52
C LEU A 530 -29.13 -5.67 -22.04
N ASN A 531 -29.21 -4.41 -22.49
CA ASN A 531 -29.18 -4.08 -23.92
C ASN A 531 -27.83 -4.44 -24.56
N CYS A 532 -26.71 -4.31 -23.84
CA CYS A 532 -25.41 -4.80 -24.31
C CYS A 532 -25.37 -6.33 -24.42
N HIS A 533 -26.07 -7.08 -23.56
CA HIS A 533 -26.13 -8.53 -23.64
C HIS A 533 -26.99 -9.02 -24.82
N SER A 534 -28.11 -8.34 -25.10
CA SER A 534 -28.99 -8.63 -26.25
C SER A 534 -28.35 -8.34 -27.60
N LEU A 535 -27.40 -7.40 -27.68
CA LEU A 535 -26.61 -7.16 -28.90
C LEU A 535 -25.58 -8.26 -29.15
N HIS A 536 -25.13 -8.96 -28.10
CA HIS A 536 -24.16 -10.05 -28.23
C HIS A 536 -24.82 -11.37 -28.66
N ASP A 537 -26.05 -11.64 -28.22
CA ASP A 537 -26.81 -12.85 -28.62
C ASP A 537 -27.32 -12.81 -30.08
N ASN A 538 -27.41 -11.62 -30.69
CA ASN A 538 -27.82 -11.49 -32.09
C ASN A 538 -26.69 -11.74 -33.11
N THR A 539 -25.52 -12.23 -32.68
CA THR A 539 -24.38 -12.54 -33.58
C THR A 539 -24.08 -14.03 -33.73
N GLN A 540 -24.88 -14.93 -33.14
CA GLN A 540 -24.87 -16.34 -33.49
C GLN A 540 -26.22 -16.74 -34.10
N PRO A 541 -26.25 -17.29 -35.34
CA PRO A 541 -27.48 -17.87 -35.87
C PRO A 541 -27.86 -19.10 -35.03
N PRO A 542 -29.16 -19.38 -34.84
CA PRO A 542 -29.59 -20.56 -34.10
C PRO A 542 -29.12 -21.82 -34.82
N GLU A 543 -28.32 -22.64 -34.13
CA GLU A 543 -28.01 -23.99 -34.55
C GLU A 543 -29.31 -24.80 -34.53
N VAL A 544 -29.80 -25.13 -35.72
CA VAL A 544 -30.94 -26.03 -35.90
C VAL A 544 -30.48 -27.42 -35.46
N ILE A 545 -30.86 -27.81 -34.25
CA ILE A 545 -30.80 -29.22 -33.82
C ILE A 545 -31.87 -29.97 -34.62
N THR A 546 -31.48 -30.56 -35.75
CA THR A 546 -32.29 -31.59 -36.40
C THR A 546 -32.23 -32.87 -35.57
N GLU A 547 -33.35 -33.22 -34.93
CA GLU A 547 -33.60 -34.57 -34.44
C GLU A 547 -33.62 -35.55 -35.64
N SER A 548 -32.62 -36.43 -35.73
CA SER A 548 -32.74 -37.64 -36.52
C SER A 548 -32.08 -38.83 -35.81
N GLY A 549 -32.92 -39.70 -35.26
CA GLY A 549 -32.64 -41.12 -35.07
C GLY A 549 -31.98 -41.51 -33.74
N ILE A 550 -32.76 -42.16 -32.87
CA ILE A 550 -32.61 -43.59 -32.51
C ILE A 550 -33.78 -43.97 -31.58
N MET A 551 -34.67 -44.82 -32.11
CA MET A 551 -35.70 -45.56 -31.36
C MET A 551 -35.06 -46.64 -30.46
N PRO A 552 -35.55 -46.88 -29.23
CA PRO A 552 -35.29 -48.14 -28.54
C PRO A 552 -36.38 -49.17 -28.88
N LYS A 553 -35.95 -50.33 -29.42
CA LYS A 553 -36.75 -51.55 -29.54
C LYS A 553 -37.20 -52.01 -28.14
N LYS A 554 -38.50 -52.19 -27.97
CA LYS A 554 -39.08 -53.01 -26.90
C LYS A 554 -38.67 -54.49 -27.09
N GLN A 555 -38.21 -55.12 -26.01
CA GLN A 555 -38.29 -56.58 -25.84
C GLN A 555 -38.90 -56.88 -24.48
N HIS A 556 -40.01 -57.62 -24.55
CA HIS A 556 -40.85 -58.26 -23.53
C HIS A 556 -41.65 -57.39 -22.57
#